data_AF-A0A9N9FRI7-F1
#
_entry.id   AF-A0A9N9FRI7-F1
#
_cell.length_a   1.000
_cell.length_b   1.000
_cell.length_c   1.000
_cell.angle_alpha   90.00
_cell.angle_beta   90.00
_cell.angle_gamma   90.00
#
_symmetry.space_group_name_H-M   'P 1'
#
loop_
_entity.id
_entity.type
_entity.pdbx_description
1 polymer ?
#
loop_
_entity_poly.entity_id
_entity_poly.type
_entity_poly.pdbx_seq_one_letter_code
_entity_poly.pdbx_strand_id
1 'polypeptide(L)'
;MDDDEIIMAEDEEEEKKISYIDSQLNYYIDKLDPKNKFNNIVKPNSTDGDKWTSYLNNVKLYSDEMKHKAEWIYVSALFDQTNFVFQHAIKNKNDLDEKAQKKYIKQALESSISAKSTTQKGRYKQVYDHMIDLVGRFESHKIPIDVWLPLLSQICISFRFLHDSNFKRKKSYKLYDNFISAFISNCLELISNKEVE
;
A
#
# COMPACT_ATOMS: atom_id res chain seq x y z
N MET A 1 -32.50 34.87 9.15
CA MET A 1 -32.16 34.10 7.93
C MET A 1 -30.93 33.34 8.32
N ASP A 2 -31.07 32.02 8.35
CA ASP A 2 -30.22 31.09 9.09
C ASP A 2 -28.85 30.97 8.42
N ASP A 3 -27.79 31.16 9.20
CA ASP A 3 -26.40 30.86 8.83
C ASP A 3 -26.04 29.41 9.20
N ASP A 4 -26.99 28.49 9.02
CA ASP A 4 -26.82 27.05 9.24
C ASP A 4 -26.67 26.32 7.90
N GLU A 5 -25.57 26.56 7.19
CA GLU A 5 -25.14 25.64 6.14
C GLU A 5 -23.62 25.74 5.95
N ILE A 6 -22.97 24.58 5.88
CA ILE A 6 -21.54 24.35 5.55
C ILE A 6 -20.57 24.25 6.75
N ILE A 7 -20.79 23.31 7.68
CA ILE A 7 -19.67 22.67 8.45
C ILE A 7 -19.77 21.12 8.48
N MET A 8 -20.88 20.50 8.07
CA MET A 8 -21.05 19.04 8.24
C MET A 8 -20.50 18.16 7.10
N ALA A 9 -20.13 18.72 5.94
CA ALA A 9 -19.78 17.92 4.76
C ALA A 9 -18.32 17.42 4.73
N GLU A 10 -17.37 18.17 5.31
CA GLU A 10 -15.96 17.78 5.31
C GLU A 10 -15.66 16.67 6.33
N ASP A 11 -16.32 16.72 7.50
CA ASP A 11 -16.13 15.75 8.58
C ASP A 11 -16.63 14.35 8.20
N GLU A 12 -17.78 14.24 7.53
CA GLU A 12 -18.30 12.95 7.04
C GLU A 12 -17.41 12.30 5.96
N GLU A 13 -16.84 13.11 5.05
CA GLU A 13 -15.96 12.58 4.00
C GLU A 13 -14.61 12.13 4.60
N GLU A 14 -14.12 12.84 5.61
CA GLU A 14 -12.93 12.46 6.36
C GLU A 14 -13.17 11.16 7.15
N GLU A 15 -14.29 11.02 7.86
CA GLU A 15 -14.66 9.79 8.57
C GLU A 15 -14.78 8.57 7.64
N LYS A 16 -15.41 8.73 6.48
CA LYS A 16 -15.52 7.66 5.47
C LYS A 16 -14.15 7.25 4.94
N LYS A 17 -13.25 8.20 4.68
CA LYS A 17 -11.85 7.91 4.30
C LYS A 17 -11.11 7.20 5.43
N ILE A 18 -11.34 7.61 6.67
CA ILE A 18 -10.72 6.99 7.84
C ILE A 18 -11.15 5.53 7.94
N SER A 19 -12.45 5.27 7.97
CA SER A 19 -13.01 3.93 8.04
C SER A 19 -12.51 3.03 6.91
N TYR A 20 -12.45 3.57 5.67
CA TYR A 20 -11.87 2.85 4.54
C TYR A 20 -10.41 2.44 4.79
N ILE A 21 -9.54 3.35 5.23
CA ILE A 21 -8.13 3.03 5.46
C ILE A 21 -7.94 1.99 6.56
N ASP A 22 -8.72 2.06 7.64
CA ASP A 22 -8.60 1.08 8.73
C ASP A 22 -9.06 -0.30 8.27
N SER A 23 -10.12 -0.37 7.46
CA SER A 23 -10.55 -1.62 6.81
C SER A 23 -9.47 -2.20 5.90
N GLN A 24 -8.82 -1.37 5.07
CA GLN A 24 -7.75 -1.83 4.19
C GLN A 24 -6.52 -2.30 4.96
N LEU A 25 -6.11 -1.60 6.02
CA LEU A 25 -4.97 -2.00 6.85
C LEU A 25 -5.19 -3.36 7.52
N ASN A 26 -6.37 -3.58 8.11
CA ASN A 26 -6.71 -4.87 8.70
C ASN A 26 -6.70 -5.98 7.64
N TYR A 27 -7.32 -5.73 6.49
CA TYR A 27 -7.31 -6.67 5.36
C TYR A 27 -5.88 -7.05 4.92
N TYR A 28 -4.97 -6.08 4.86
CA TYR A 28 -3.58 -6.36 4.49
C TYR A 28 -2.82 -7.12 5.58
N ILE A 29 -3.02 -6.77 6.86
CA ILE A 29 -2.46 -7.53 7.99
C ILE A 29 -2.91 -8.99 7.92
N ASP A 30 -4.20 -9.24 7.69
CA ASP A 30 -4.75 -10.60 7.58
C ASP A 30 -4.15 -11.39 6.39
N LYS A 31 -3.85 -10.72 5.27
CA LYS A 31 -3.20 -11.34 4.11
C LYS A 31 -1.72 -11.63 4.28
N LEU A 32 -1.06 -10.98 5.24
CA LEU A 32 0.30 -11.32 5.65
C LEU A 32 0.32 -12.60 6.49
N ASP A 33 -0.79 -12.98 7.12
CA ASP A 33 -0.88 -14.28 7.79
C ASP A 33 -0.97 -15.42 6.74
N PRO A 34 0.04 -16.30 6.67
CA PRO A 34 0.11 -17.37 5.66
C PRO A 34 -1.03 -18.39 5.76
N LYS A 35 -1.80 -18.43 6.86
CA LYS A 35 -2.85 -19.43 7.08
C LYS A 35 -4.11 -19.25 6.22
N ASN A 36 -4.29 -18.09 5.57
CA ASN A 36 -5.60 -17.69 5.03
C ASN A 36 -5.72 -17.63 3.50
N LYS A 37 -4.68 -17.98 2.73
CA LYS A 37 -4.72 -17.79 1.27
C LYS A 37 -5.43 -18.94 0.53
N PHE A 38 -6.76 -18.86 0.53
CA PHE A 38 -7.64 -19.33 -0.56
C PHE A 38 -7.63 -20.83 -0.90
N ASN A 39 -7.17 -21.69 0.01
CA ASN A 39 -7.30 -23.12 -0.18
C ASN A 39 -8.79 -23.53 -0.21
N ASN A 40 -9.29 -23.84 -1.41
CA ASN A 40 -10.56 -24.51 -1.72
C ASN A 40 -11.79 -23.62 -1.97
N ILE A 41 -11.77 -22.76 -3.00
CA ILE A 41 -13.02 -22.28 -3.61
C ILE A 41 -13.66 -23.42 -4.41
N VAL A 42 -14.46 -24.24 -3.74
CA VAL A 42 -15.21 -25.34 -4.36
C VAL A 42 -16.66 -24.93 -4.45
N LYS A 43 -17.21 -24.99 -5.67
CA LYS A 43 -18.63 -24.74 -5.90
C LYS A 43 -19.45 -25.77 -5.09
N PRO A 44 -20.39 -25.34 -4.24
CA PRO A 44 -21.26 -26.26 -3.52
C PRO A 44 -22.06 -27.15 -4.49
N ASN A 45 -22.22 -28.42 -4.14
CA ASN A 45 -23.07 -29.38 -4.87
C ASN A 45 -24.40 -29.64 -4.14
N SER A 46 -24.83 -28.73 -3.27
CA SER A 46 -26.06 -28.82 -2.49
C SER A 46 -26.89 -27.53 -2.57
N THR A 47 -28.13 -27.58 -2.09
CA THR A 47 -29.04 -26.42 -1.97
C THR A 47 -28.88 -25.67 -0.65
N ASP A 48 -27.77 -25.89 0.06
CA ASP A 48 -27.49 -25.34 1.38
C ASP A 48 -27.07 -23.87 1.28
N GLY A 49 -27.89 -22.97 1.83
CA GLY A 49 -27.69 -21.52 1.72
C GLY A 49 -26.39 -21.01 2.33
N ASP A 50 -25.90 -21.63 3.40
CA ASP A 50 -24.67 -21.21 4.08
C ASP A 50 -23.44 -21.57 3.24
N LYS A 51 -23.46 -22.75 2.60
CA LYS A 51 -22.41 -23.15 1.64
C LYS A 51 -22.37 -22.23 0.43
N TRP A 52 -23.52 -21.82 -0.09
CA TRP A 52 -23.60 -20.85 -1.19
C TRP A 52 -23.10 -19.47 -0.78
N THR A 53 -23.46 -18.99 0.42
CA THR A 53 -22.99 -17.70 0.94
C THR A 53 -21.47 -17.68 1.10
N SER A 54 -20.89 -18.74 1.69
CA SER A 54 -19.43 -18.89 1.79
C SER A 54 -18.74 -18.91 0.43
N TYR A 55 -19.27 -19.70 -0.53
CA TYR A 55 -18.73 -19.75 -1.89
C TYR A 55 -18.79 -18.40 -2.62
N LEU A 56 -19.93 -17.70 -2.57
CA LEU A 56 -20.10 -16.41 -3.23
C LEU A 56 -19.19 -15.33 -2.62
N ASN A 57 -19.00 -15.33 -1.29
CA ASN A 57 -18.03 -14.47 -0.63
C ASN A 57 -16.61 -14.75 -1.13
N ASN A 58 -16.22 -16.02 -1.26
CA ASN A 58 -14.91 -16.42 -1.79
C ASN A 58 -14.72 -16.05 -3.27
N VAL A 59 -15.75 -16.24 -4.11
CA VAL A 59 -15.73 -15.82 -5.53
C VAL A 59 -15.59 -14.30 -5.65
N LYS A 60 -16.31 -13.54 -4.81
CA LYS A 60 -16.19 -12.09 -4.76
C LYS A 60 -14.77 -11.68 -4.37
N LEU A 61 -14.20 -12.29 -3.34
CA LEU A 61 -12.81 -12.05 -2.93
C LEU A 61 -11.81 -12.33 -4.06
N TYR A 62 -12.00 -13.41 -4.83
CA TYR A 62 -11.15 -13.73 -5.99
C TYR A 62 -11.31 -12.73 -7.15
N SER A 63 -12.54 -12.30 -7.43
CA SER A 63 -12.82 -11.26 -8.43
C SER A 63 -12.17 -9.93 -8.03
N ASP A 64 -12.26 -9.57 -6.75
CA ASP A 64 -11.61 -8.40 -6.20
C ASP A 64 -10.08 -8.54 -6.28
N GLU A 65 -9.52 -9.73 -5.99
CA GLU A 65 -8.08 -10.01 -6.16
C GLU A 65 -7.61 -9.84 -7.60
N MET A 66 -8.39 -10.29 -8.60
CA MET A 66 -8.05 -10.10 -10.01
C MET A 66 -8.05 -8.62 -10.42
N LYS A 67 -9.02 -7.84 -9.94
CA LYS A 67 -9.03 -6.38 -10.12
C LYS A 67 -7.81 -5.75 -9.45
N HIS A 68 -7.49 -6.19 -8.23
CA HIS A 68 -6.31 -5.74 -7.51
C HIS A 68 -5.00 -6.19 -8.17
N LYS A 69 -4.97 -7.30 -8.90
CA LYS A 69 -3.78 -7.75 -9.64
C LYS A 69 -3.43 -6.81 -10.79
N ALA A 70 -4.44 -6.36 -11.54
CA ALA A 70 -4.23 -5.36 -12.61
C ALA A 70 -3.76 -4.02 -12.02
N GLU A 71 -4.37 -3.58 -10.92
CA GLU A 71 -3.93 -2.40 -10.17
C GLU A 71 -2.51 -2.57 -9.60
N TRP A 72 -2.19 -3.76 -9.11
CA TRP A 72 -0.89 -4.10 -8.54
C TRP A 72 0.22 -4.02 -9.59
N ILE A 73 -0.01 -4.45 -10.83
CA ILE A 73 0.99 -4.29 -11.91
C ILE A 73 1.39 -2.81 -12.04
N TYR A 74 0.41 -1.91 -11.98
CA TYR A 74 0.69 -0.48 -12.01
C TYR A 74 1.43 0.00 -10.75
N VAL A 75 0.96 -0.37 -9.56
CA VAL A 75 1.58 0.00 -8.29
C VAL A 75 3.02 -0.54 -8.16
N SER A 76 3.27 -1.77 -8.60
CA SER A 76 4.60 -2.39 -8.61
C SER A 76 5.58 -1.63 -9.49
N ALA A 77 5.15 -1.19 -10.69
CA ALA A 77 5.99 -0.35 -11.55
C ALA A 77 6.35 0.99 -10.90
N LEU A 78 5.44 1.58 -10.12
CA LEU A 78 5.72 2.79 -9.34
C LEU A 78 6.70 2.53 -8.19
N PHE A 79 6.62 1.38 -7.53
CA PHE A 79 7.61 0.97 -6.52
C PHE A 79 8.99 0.73 -7.13
N ASP A 80 9.07 0.02 -8.26
CA ASP A 80 10.31 -0.22 -8.99
C ASP A 80 10.98 1.10 -9.39
N GLN A 81 10.21 2.02 -9.96
CA GLN A 81 10.69 3.36 -10.30
C GLN A 81 11.18 4.11 -9.07
N THR A 82 10.40 4.08 -7.98
CA THR A 82 10.76 4.75 -6.72
C THR A 82 12.06 4.19 -6.17
N ASN A 83 12.20 2.87 -6.09
CA ASN A 83 13.40 2.20 -5.61
C ASN A 83 14.61 2.52 -6.50
N PHE A 84 14.46 2.49 -7.82
CA PHE A 84 15.52 2.84 -8.76
C PHE A 84 16.04 4.27 -8.51
N VAL A 85 15.13 5.25 -8.40
CA VAL A 85 15.50 6.65 -8.13
C VAL A 85 16.14 6.79 -6.75
N PHE A 86 15.64 6.07 -5.74
CA PHE A 86 16.18 6.07 -4.39
C PHE A 86 17.62 5.55 -4.35
N GLN A 87 17.87 4.39 -4.96
CA GLN A 87 19.20 3.79 -5.07
C GLN A 87 20.17 4.67 -5.89
N HIS A 88 19.68 5.27 -6.98
CA HIS A 88 20.48 6.20 -7.77
C HIS A 88 20.87 7.44 -6.95
N ALA A 89 19.97 7.97 -6.12
CA ALA A 89 20.27 9.09 -5.24
C ALA A 89 21.32 8.72 -4.18
N ILE A 90 21.18 7.56 -3.52
CA ILE A 90 22.18 7.09 -2.55
C ILE A 90 23.55 6.94 -3.20
N LYS A 91 23.62 6.38 -4.40
CA LYS A 91 24.90 6.08 -5.06
C LYS A 91 25.58 7.33 -5.65
N ASN A 92 24.82 8.22 -6.27
CA ASN A 92 25.35 9.32 -7.09
C ASN A 92 25.17 10.72 -6.47
N LYS A 93 24.47 10.80 -5.33
CA LYS A 93 24.22 12.03 -4.57
C LYS A 93 24.48 11.82 -3.07
N ASN A 94 25.47 10.98 -2.74
CA ASN A 94 25.86 10.66 -1.36
C ASN A 94 26.46 11.86 -0.60
N ASP A 95 26.84 12.92 -1.32
CA ASP A 95 27.32 14.19 -0.80
C ASP A 95 26.20 15.06 -0.22
N LEU A 96 24.96 14.82 -0.63
CA LEU A 96 23.79 15.53 -0.12
C LEU A 96 23.37 15.00 1.26
N ASP A 97 22.91 15.90 2.13
CA ASP A 97 22.22 15.50 3.36
C ASP A 97 20.89 14.77 3.05
N GLU A 98 20.35 14.06 4.04
CA GLU A 98 19.14 13.24 3.89
C GLU A 98 17.93 14.05 3.39
N LYS A 99 17.81 15.32 3.80
CA LYS A 99 16.69 16.20 3.41
C LYS A 99 16.84 16.62 1.95
N ALA A 100 18.04 16.95 1.51
CA ALA A 100 18.37 17.29 0.14
C ALA A 100 18.23 16.07 -0.79
N GLN A 101 18.64 14.87 -0.35
CA GLN A 101 18.43 13.62 -1.09
C GLN A 101 16.93 13.32 -1.28
N LYS A 102 16.13 13.39 -0.20
CA LYS A 102 14.67 13.20 -0.28
C LYS A 102 14.01 14.20 -1.24
N LYS A 103 14.46 15.47 -1.22
CA LYS A 103 13.98 16.50 -2.15
C LYS A 103 14.31 16.16 -3.61
N TYR A 104 15.54 15.70 -3.88
CA TYR A 104 15.96 15.27 -5.21
C TYR A 104 15.13 14.09 -5.72
N ILE A 105 14.97 13.04 -4.90
CA ILE A 105 14.15 11.86 -5.23
C ILE A 105 12.72 12.28 -5.58
N LYS A 106 12.11 13.12 -4.74
CA LYS A 106 10.77 13.64 -4.99
C LYS A 106 10.68 14.38 -6.32
N GLN A 107 11.62 15.28 -6.61
CA GLN A 107 11.63 16.02 -7.87
C GLN A 107 11.78 15.11 -9.09
N ALA A 108 12.66 14.11 -9.02
CA ALA A 108 12.86 13.14 -10.09
C ALA A 108 11.57 12.34 -10.36
N LEU A 109 10.91 11.84 -9.32
CA LEU A 109 9.65 11.10 -9.46
C LEU A 109 8.51 11.99 -9.96
N GLU A 110 8.38 13.22 -9.43
CA GLU A 110 7.34 14.16 -9.86
C GLU A 110 7.48 14.57 -11.33
N SER A 111 8.70 14.59 -11.88
CA SER A 111 8.95 14.89 -13.29
C SER A 111 8.39 13.83 -14.25
N SER A 112 8.18 12.60 -13.76
CA SER A 112 7.60 11.49 -14.53
C SER A 112 6.06 11.49 -14.56
N ILE A 113 5.41 12.36 -13.79
CA ILE A 113 3.94 12.39 -13.71
C ILE A 113 3.36 12.96 -15.01
N SER A 114 2.77 12.10 -15.82
CA SER A 114 1.88 12.49 -16.91
C SER A 114 0.43 12.41 -16.43
N ALA A 115 -0.15 13.56 -16.08
CA ALA A 115 -1.52 13.65 -15.59
C ALA A 115 -2.28 14.77 -16.31
N LYS A 116 -3.56 14.49 -16.65
CA LYS A 116 -4.41 15.42 -17.41
C LYS A 116 -4.99 16.54 -16.54
N SER A 117 -5.10 16.32 -15.22
CA SER A 117 -5.68 17.29 -14.29
C SER A 117 -4.78 17.56 -13.08
N THR A 118 -4.93 18.75 -12.50
CA THR A 118 -4.22 19.16 -11.28
C THR A 118 -4.53 18.22 -10.11
N THR A 119 -5.79 17.81 -9.97
CA THR A 119 -6.22 16.84 -8.95
C THR A 119 -5.47 15.52 -9.10
N GLN A 120 -5.43 14.96 -10.31
CA GLN A 120 -4.73 13.70 -10.58
C GLN A 120 -3.22 13.83 -10.32
N LYS A 121 -2.62 14.94 -10.72
CA LYS A 121 -1.21 15.24 -10.41
C LYS A 121 -0.96 15.29 -8.90
N GLY A 122 -1.87 15.91 -8.14
CA GLY A 122 -1.83 15.94 -6.68
C GLY A 122 -1.86 14.55 -6.06
N ARG A 123 -2.71 13.65 -6.57
CA ARG A 123 -2.77 12.25 -6.09
C ARG A 123 -1.45 11.51 -6.31
N TYR A 124 -0.86 11.64 -7.49
CA TYR A 124 0.44 11.02 -7.79
C TYR A 124 1.56 11.53 -6.87
N LYS A 125 1.59 12.83 -6.58
CA LYS A 125 2.56 13.39 -5.63
C LYS A 125 2.42 12.75 -4.25
N GLN A 126 1.20 12.59 -3.76
CA GLN A 126 0.93 11.95 -2.47
C GLN A 126 1.30 10.46 -2.46
N VAL A 127 1.07 9.75 -3.56
CA VAL A 127 1.50 8.35 -3.72
C VAL A 127 3.02 8.23 -3.69
N TYR A 128 3.76 9.09 -4.40
CA TYR A 128 5.22 9.06 -4.35
C TYR A 128 5.76 9.44 -2.97
N ASP A 129 5.20 10.46 -2.31
CA ASP A 129 5.53 10.77 -0.92
C ASP A 129 5.30 9.56 0.00
N HIS A 130 4.28 8.75 -0.29
CA HIS A 130 4.05 7.52 0.44
C HIS A 130 5.16 6.51 0.18
N MET A 131 5.42 6.20 -1.10
CA MET A 131 6.36 5.19 -1.53
C MET A 131 7.80 5.50 -1.11
N ILE A 132 8.21 6.77 -1.15
CA ILE A 132 9.54 7.20 -0.67
C ILE A 132 9.74 6.86 0.81
N ASP A 133 8.71 7.05 1.64
CA ASP A 133 8.76 6.69 3.06
C ASP A 133 8.85 5.18 3.26
N LEU A 134 8.04 4.40 2.53
CA LEU A 134 8.10 2.93 2.58
C LEU A 134 9.47 2.39 2.18
N VAL A 135 9.97 2.80 1.00
CA VAL A 135 11.29 2.39 0.50
C VAL A 135 12.36 2.81 1.51
N GLY A 136 12.32 4.05 2.01
CA GLY A 136 13.26 4.53 3.03
C GLY A 136 13.28 3.68 4.31
N ARG A 137 12.14 3.13 4.75
CA ARG A 137 12.07 2.22 5.89
C ARG A 137 12.67 0.84 5.59
N PHE A 138 12.47 0.29 4.40
CA PHE A 138 13.11 -0.98 4.03
C PHE A 138 14.63 -0.82 3.89
N GLU A 139 15.08 0.28 3.30
CA GLU A 139 16.49 0.61 3.17
C GLU A 139 17.16 0.80 4.53
N SER A 140 16.51 1.44 5.49
CA SER A 140 17.08 1.60 6.84
C SER A 140 17.24 0.27 7.58
N HIS A 141 16.40 -0.72 7.27
CA HIS A 141 16.52 -2.09 7.79
C HIS A 141 17.37 -2.99 6.89
N LYS A 142 17.95 -2.46 5.81
CA LYS A 142 18.75 -3.20 4.81
C LYS A 142 18.01 -4.39 4.20
N ILE A 143 16.69 -4.26 4.01
CA ILE A 143 15.86 -5.31 3.43
C ILE A 143 15.86 -5.14 1.90
N PRO A 144 16.38 -6.11 1.13
CA PRO A 144 16.42 -6.03 -0.33
C PRO A 144 15.04 -5.99 -0.97
N ILE A 145 14.91 -5.31 -2.13
CA ILE A 145 13.62 -5.20 -2.86
C ILE A 145 13.06 -6.55 -3.31
N ASP A 146 13.91 -7.51 -3.65
CA ASP A 146 13.52 -8.87 -4.01
C ASP A 146 12.97 -9.67 -2.82
N VAL A 147 13.07 -9.15 -1.60
CA VAL A 147 12.42 -9.72 -0.40
C VAL A 147 11.05 -9.07 -0.15
N TRP A 148 11.00 -7.74 -0.08
CA TRP A 148 9.78 -7.05 0.37
C TRP A 148 8.75 -6.80 -0.74
N LEU A 149 9.18 -6.60 -2.00
CA LEU A 149 8.24 -6.35 -3.10
C LEU A 149 7.34 -7.55 -3.41
N PRO A 150 7.83 -8.81 -3.40
CA PRO A 150 6.95 -9.99 -3.51
C PRO A 150 5.94 -10.10 -2.36
N LEU A 151 6.31 -9.75 -1.13
CA LEU A 151 5.39 -9.71 0.00
C LEU A 151 4.32 -8.61 -0.16
N LEU A 152 4.66 -7.46 -0.75
CA LEU A 152 3.68 -6.43 -1.07
C LEU A 152 2.72 -6.88 -2.18
N SER A 153 3.25 -7.60 -3.18
CA SER A 153 2.44 -8.23 -4.23
C SER A 153 1.43 -9.20 -3.67
N GLN A 154 1.82 -9.95 -2.66
CA GLN A 154 0.99 -10.95 -2.01
C GLN A 154 -0.21 -10.36 -1.27
N ILE A 155 -0.14 -9.08 -0.85
CA ILE A 155 -1.23 -8.38 -0.18
C ILE A 155 -2.00 -7.44 -1.11
N CYS A 156 -1.49 -7.22 -2.34
CA CYS A 156 -2.07 -6.37 -3.37
C CYS A 156 -2.40 -4.95 -2.89
N ILE A 157 -1.39 -4.20 -2.45
CA ILE A 157 -1.59 -2.78 -2.10
C ILE A 157 -2.18 -2.01 -3.28
N SER A 158 -3.25 -1.26 -3.02
CA SER A 158 -3.95 -0.44 -4.02
C SER A 158 -3.35 0.96 -4.15
N PHE A 159 -3.55 1.59 -5.31
CA PHE A 159 -3.18 2.99 -5.54
C PHE A 159 -3.95 3.92 -4.60
N ARG A 160 -5.24 3.63 -4.39
CA ARG A 160 -6.08 4.40 -3.47
C ARG A 160 -5.56 4.34 -2.03
N PHE A 161 -5.12 3.16 -1.56
CA PHE A 161 -4.48 3.05 -0.26
C PHE A 161 -3.28 3.98 -0.14
N LEU A 162 -2.34 3.94 -1.10
CA LEU A 162 -1.12 4.76 -1.08
C LEU A 162 -1.42 6.27 -1.04
N HIS A 163 -2.44 6.69 -1.77
CA HIS A 163 -2.95 8.07 -1.78
C HIS A 163 -3.56 8.46 -0.42
N ASP A 164 -4.58 7.72 0.04
CA ASP A 164 -5.41 8.08 1.20
C ASP A 164 -4.63 7.93 2.53
N SER A 165 -3.70 6.99 2.62
CA SER A 165 -2.91 6.74 3.84
C SER A 165 -1.91 7.84 4.15
N ASN A 166 -1.42 8.59 3.14
CA ASN A 166 -0.55 9.75 3.37
C ASN A 166 -1.29 10.87 4.12
N PHE A 167 -2.59 11.07 3.84
CA PHE A 167 -3.45 12.01 4.56
C PHE A 167 -3.58 11.63 6.05
N LYS A 168 -3.72 10.33 6.33
CA LYS A 168 -3.85 9.77 7.69
C LYS A 168 -2.57 9.71 8.53
N ARG A 169 -1.38 9.73 7.90
CA ARG A 169 -0.09 9.79 8.62
C ARG A 169 -0.03 10.91 9.66
N LYS A 170 -0.86 11.95 9.51
CA LYS A 170 -0.91 13.09 10.44
C LYS A 170 -1.91 12.94 11.60
N LYS A 171 -2.88 12.01 11.57
CA LYS A 171 -3.99 11.98 12.54
C LYS A 171 -4.25 10.65 13.27
N SER A 172 -3.77 9.48 12.83
CA SER A 172 -3.83 8.24 13.65
C SER A 172 -2.84 7.19 13.15
N TYR A 173 -1.75 7.02 13.90
CA TYR A 173 -0.49 6.40 13.44
C TYR A 173 -0.37 4.90 13.79
N LYS A 174 -1.17 4.39 14.73
CA LYS A 174 -0.91 3.09 15.36
C LYS A 174 -1.14 1.89 14.44
N LEU A 175 -2.26 1.84 13.72
CA LEU A 175 -2.58 0.67 12.87
C LEU A 175 -1.67 0.61 11.64
N TYR A 176 -1.32 1.76 11.06
CA TYR A 176 -0.35 1.84 9.97
C TYR A 176 1.03 1.41 10.44
N ASP A 177 1.52 1.92 11.57
CA ASP A 177 2.81 1.48 12.12
C ASP A 177 2.81 -0.01 12.47
N ASN A 178 1.71 -0.54 13.00
CA ASN A 178 1.57 -1.98 13.25
C ASN A 178 1.67 -2.77 11.94
N PHE A 179 1.00 -2.31 10.87
CA PHE A 179 1.10 -2.91 9.55
C PHE A 179 2.55 -2.90 9.04
N ILE A 180 3.23 -1.75 9.07
CA ILE A 180 4.63 -1.64 8.63
C ILE A 180 5.56 -2.51 9.48
N SER A 181 5.37 -2.53 10.79
CA SER A 181 6.19 -3.33 11.70
C SER A 181 5.99 -4.83 11.46
N ALA A 182 4.74 -5.28 11.30
CA ALA A 182 4.43 -6.66 10.95
C ALA A 182 5.03 -7.05 9.59
N PHE A 183 4.97 -6.13 8.62
CA PHE A 183 5.50 -6.35 7.29
C PHE A 183 7.03 -6.47 7.29
N ILE A 184 7.74 -5.58 8.00
CA ILE A 184 9.19 -5.66 8.20
C ILE A 184 9.57 -6.96 8.90
N SER A 185 8.84 -7.36 9.94
CA SER A 185 9.07 -8.62 10.65
C SER A 185 9.00 -9.83 9.71
N ASN A 186 7.99 -9.89 8.84
CA ASN A 186 7.87 -10.95 7.84
C ASN A 186 9.04 -10.95 6.85
N CYS A 187 9.50 -9.77 6.43
CA CYS A 187 10.66 -9.68 5.54
C CYS A 187 11.93 -10.24 6.20
N LEU A 188 12.16 -9.90 7.48
CA LEU A 188 13.33 -10.35 8.23
C LEU A 188 13.29 -11.87 8.48
N GLU A 189 12.12 -12.42 8.76
CA GLU A 189 11.94 -13.88 8.90
C GLU A 189 12.26 -14.62 7.60
N LEU A 190 11.80 -14.11 6.45
CA LEU A 190 12.15 -14.68 5.14
C LEU A 190 13.65 -14.65 4.85
N ILE A 191 14.34 -13.58 5.25
CA ILE A 191 15.80 -13.48 5.10
C ILE A 191 16.48 -14.53 5.97
N SER A 192 16.09 -14.63 7.24
CA SER A 192 16.67 -15.61 8.18
C SER A 192 16.47 -17.04 7.71
N ASN A 193 15.31 -17.38 7.14
CA ASN A 193 15.04 -18.73 6.66
C ASN A 193 15.86 -19.11 5.42
N LYS A 194 16.21 -18.13 4.55
CA LYS A 194 17.06 -18.34 3.37
C LYS A 194 18.54 -18.58 3.71
N GLU A 195 19.01 -18.13 4.88
CA GLU A 195 20.40 -18.34 5.32
C GLU A 195 20.65 -19.74 5.92
N VAL A 196 19.58 -20.51 6.17
CA VAL A 196 19.62 -21.84 6.79
C VAL A 196 19.50 -22.98 5.76
N GLU A 197 19.11 -22.66 4.51
CA GLU A 197 19.06 -23.60 3.36
C GLU A 197 20.35 -23.60 2.55
#